data_AF-A0A526QQS4-F1
#
_entry.id   AF-A0A526QQS4-F1
#
_cell.length_a   1.000
_cell.length_b   1.000
_cell.length_c   1.000
_cell.angle_alpha   90.00
_cell.angle_beta   90.00
_cell.angle_gamma   90.00
#
_symmetry.space_group_name_H-M   'P 1'
#
loop_
_entity.id
_entity.type
_entity.pdbx_description
1 polymer ?
#
loop_
_entity_poly.entity_id
_entity_poly.type
_entity_poly.pdbx_seq_one_letter_code
_entity_poly.pdbx_strand_id
1 'polypeptide(L)' 'MSEKQFLVFGAGYSGKAFARANRDAATIYGTTRSLEKFAALSQLGIAPMRFDGALTAEIGEALK' A
#
# COMPACT_ATOMS: atom_id res chain seq x y z
N MET A 1 20.11 -5.60 7.89
CA MET A 1 19.69 -5.07 6.57
C MET A 1 18.26 -4.58 6.74
N SER A 2 17.95 -3.30 6.46
CA SER A 2 16.55 -2.89 6.49
C SER A 2 15.83 -3.57 5.32
N GLU A 3 14.67 -4.15 5.59
CA GLU A 3 13.78 -4.60 4.51
C GLU A 3 13.42 -3.39 3.64
N LYS A 4 13.38 -3.59 2.32
CA LYS A 4 12.87 -2.57 1.40
C LYS A 4 11.35 -2.47 1.61
N GLN A 5 10.83 -1.25 1.66
CA GLN A 5 9.40 -0.99 1.71
C GLN A 5 8.98 -0.01 0.61
N PHE A 6 7.78 -0.21 0.09
CA PHE A 6 7.16 0.69 -0.89
C PHE A 6 5.84 1.20 -0.36
N LEU A 7 5.58 2.51 -0.51
CA LEU A 7 4.28 3.10 -0.26
C LEU A 7 3.69 3.63 -1.57
N VAL A 8 2.56 3.08 -1.98
CA VAL A 8 1.84 3.48 -3.20
C VAL A 8 0.63 4.33 -2.85
N PHE A 9 0.67 5.62 -3.19
CA PHE A 9 -0.53 6.46 -3.12
C PHE A 9 -1.49 6.09 -4.24
N GLY A 10 -2.70 5.66 -3.88
CA GLY A 10 -3.70 5.19 -4.85
C GLY A 10 -3.36 3.80 -5.40
N ALA A 11 -3.53 2.76 -4.58
CA ALA A 11 -3.31 1.36 -4.94
C ALA A 11 -4.41 0.76 -5.85
N GLY A 12 -4.83 1.51 -6.87
CA GLY A 12 -5.78 1.09 -7.89
C GLY A 12 -5.15 0.15 -8.92
N TYR A 13 -5.50 0.33 -10.19
CA TYR A 13 -5.02 -0.52 -11.30
C TYR A 13 -3.49 -0.70 -11.29
N SER A 14 -2.73 0.39 -11.32
CA SER A 14 -1.27 0.34 -11.38
C SER A 14 -0.63 -0.16 -10.08
N GLY A 15 -1.17 0.22 -8.91
CA GLY A 15 -0.66 -0.26 -7.62
C GLY A 15 -0.83 -1.77 -7.43
N LYS A 16 -1.94 -2.35 -7.91
CA LYS A 16 -2.14 -3.80 -7.91
C LYS A 16 -1.15 -4.51 -8.85
N ALA A 17 -0.92 -3.95 -10.03
CA ALA A 17 0.06 -4.51 -10.97
C ALA A 17 1.48 -4.47 -10.39
N PHE A 18 1.85 -3.35 -9.77
CA PHE A 18 3.13 -3.19 -9.07
C PHE A 18 3.31 -4.24 -7.96
N ALA A 19 2.30 -4.43 -7.11
CA ALA A 19 2.37 -5.40 -6.02
C ALA A 19 2.56 -6.83 -6.51
N ARG A 20 1.84 -7.23 -7.56
CA ARG A 20 2.00 -8.55 -8.18
C ARG A 20 3.42 -8.78 -8.71
N ALA A 21 4.04 -7.76 -9.30
CA ALA A 21 5.39 -7.85 -9.85
C ALA A 21 6.49 -7.86 -8.76
N ASN A 22 6.18 -7.46 -7.52
CA ASN A 22 7.17 -7.25 -6.45
C ASN A 22 6.84 -8.03 -5.17
N ARG A 23 5.99 -9.06 -5.24
CA ARG A 23 5.40 -9.76 -4.08
C ARG A 23 6.42 -10.22 -3.03
N ASP A 24 7.60 -10.66 -3.47
CA ASP A 24 8.63 -11.23 -2.60
C ASP A 24 9.83 -10.28 -2.40
N ALA A 25 9.76 -9.06 -2.94
CA ALA A 25 10.90 -8.14 -2.97
C ALA A 25 10.92 -7.14 -1.80
N ALA A 26 9.74 -6.85 -1.23
CA ALA A 26 9.55 -5.79 -0.26
C ALA A 26 8.16 -5.84 0.39
N THR A 27 8.02 -5.22 1.55
CA THR A 27 6.70 -4.87 2.11
C THR A 27 6.07 -3.76 1.28
N ILE A 28 4.84 -3.95 0.82
CA ILE A 28 4.14 -2.98 -0.01
C ILE A 28 2.93 -2.45 0.74
N TYR A 29 2.96 -1.17 1.07
CA TYR A 29 1.82 -0.42 1.55
C TYR A 29 1.11 0.25 0.38
N GLY A 30 -0.21 0.37 0.47
CA GLY A 30 -1.01 0.99 -0.58
C GLY A 30 -2.19 1.77 -0.02
N THR A 31 -2.40 2.99 -0.53
CA THR A 31 -3.49 3.82 -0.03
C THR A 31 -4.74 3.76 -0.90
N THR A 32 -5.91 3.92 -0.28
CA THR A 32 -7.19 4.07 -0.99
C THR A 32 -8.16 4.92 -0.18
N ARG A 33 -9.14 5.55 -0.86
CA ARG A 33 -10.27 6.23 -0.20
C ARG A 33 -11.36 5.26 0.25
N SER A 34 -11.43 4.08 -0.37
CA SER A 34 -12.54 3.14 -0.19
C SER A 34 -12.13 1.97 0.72
N LEU A 35 -12.65 1.92 1.94
CA LEU A 35 -12.37 0.81 2.89
C LEU A 35 -12.82 -0.56 2.34
N GLU A 36 -13.88 -0.58 1.53
CA GLU A 36 -14.37 -1.78 0.83
C GLU A 36 -13.31 -2.49 -0.04
N LYS A 37 -12.25 -1.77 -0.45
CA LYS A 37 -11.16 -2.33 -1.28
C LYS A 37 -10.06 -3.00 -0.47
N PHE A 38 -10.05 -2.86 0.86
CA PHE A 38 -8.96 -3.34 1.72
C PHE A 38 -8.73 -4.84 1.59
N ALA A 39 -9.80 -5.64 1.62
CA ALA A 39 -9.69 -7.10 1.49
C ALA A 39 -9.05 -7.49 0.15
N ALA A 40 -9.48 -6.88 -0.95
CA ALA A 40 -8.95 -7.14 -2.28
C ALA A 40 -7.48 -6.70 -2.43
N LEU A 41 -7.05 -5.64 -1.73
CA LEU A 41 -5.66 -5.20 -1.71
C LEU A 41 -4.78 -6.14 -0.87
N SER A 42 -5.26 -6.54 0.30
CA SER A 42 -4.57 -7.46 1.21
C SER A 42 -4.33 -8.82 0.56
N GLN A 43 -5.32 -9.34 -0.18
CA GLN A 43 -5.19 -10.58 -0.96
C GLN A 43 -4.08 -10.51 -2.03
N LEU A 44 -3.68 -9.32 -2.46
CA LEU A 44 -2.60 -9.09 -3.42
C LEU A 44 -1.25 -8.80 -2.74
N GLY A 45 -1.15 -8.94 -1.41
CA GLY A 45 0.07 -8.66 -0.65
C GLY A 45 0.31 -7.18 -0.39
N ILE A 46 -0.70 -6.32 -0.56
CA ILE A 46 -0.63 -4.89 -0.24
C ILE A 46 -1.20 -4.69 1.16
N ALA A 47 -0.46 -4.07 2.07
CA ALA A 47 -0.95 -3.57 3.34
C ALA A 47 -1.75 -2.26 3.09
N PRO A 48 -3.11 -2.28 3.15
CA PRO A 48 -3.92 -1.15 2.74
C PRO A 48 -4.05 -0.10 3.85
N MET A 49 -3.97 1.18 3.49
CA MET A 49 -4.21 2.32 4.38
C MET A 49 -5.26 3.27 3.81
N ARG A 50 -6.06 3.91 4.67
CA ARG A 50 -7.04 4.91 4.23
C ARG A 50 -6.33 6.25 4.02
N PHE A 51 -6.42 6.79 2.82
CA PHE A 51 -5.93 8.14 2.50
C PHE A 51 -7.01 8.92 1.77
N ASP A 52 -7.40 10.05 2.36
CA ASP A 52 -8.45 10.93 1.84
C ASP A 52 -7.96 12.38 1.73
N GLY A 53 -6.73 12.55 1.24
CA GLY A 53 -6.11 13.86 1.02
C GLY A 53 -5.33 14.44 2.20
N ALA A 54 -5.32 13.76 3.35
CA ALA A 54 -4.52 14.14 4.52
C ALA A 54 -3.63 12.97 4.98
N LEU A 55 -2.39 13.28 5.38
CA LEU A 55 -1.50 12.31 6.00
C LEU A 55 -2.07 11.91 7.37
N THR A 56 -2.16 10.61 7.60
CA THR A 56 -2.40 10.03 8.92
C THR A 56 -1.06 9.73 9.60
N ALA A 57 -1.07 9.53 10.92
CA ALA A 57 0.13 9.09 11.63
C ALA A 57 0.69 7.78 11.03
N GLU A 58 -0.20 6.83 10.70
CA GLU A 58 0.16 5.56 10.07
C GLU A 58 0.90 5.74 8.73
N ILE A 59 0.38 6.62 7.86
CA ILE A 59 1.02 6.93 6.57
C ILE A 59 2.34 7.68 6.79
N GLY A 60 2.41 8.55 7.80
CA GLY A 60 3.63 9.26 8.17
C GLY A 60 4.75 8.32 8.64
N GLU A 61 4.44 7.27 9.39
CA GLU A 61 5.42 6.25 9.77
C GLU A 61 5.87 5.41 8.57
N ALA A 62 4.96 5.07 7.64
CA ALA A 62 5.29 4.31 6.43
C ALA A 62 6.17 5.06 5.42
N LEU A 63 6.34 6.38 5.58
CA LEU A 63 7.19 7.24 4.73
C LEU A 63 8.64 7.34 5.21
N LYS A 64 8.96 6.86 6.41
CA LYS A 64 10.32 6.89 6.99
C LYS A 64 11.15 5.71 6.52
#